data_AF-A0A9E5AVK0-F1
#
_entry.id   AF-A0A9E5AVK0-F1
#
_cell.length_a   1.000
_cell.length_b   1.000
_cell.length_c   1.000
_cell.angle_alpha   90.00
_cell.angle_beta   90.00
_cell.angle_gamma   90.00
#
_symmetry.space_group_name_H-M   'P 1'
#
loop_
_entity.id
_entity.type
_entity.pdbx_description
1 polymer ?
#
loop_
_entity_poly.entity_id
_entity_poly.type
_entity_poly.pdbx_seq_one_letter_code
_entity_poly.pdbx_strand_id
1 'polypeptide(L)' 'MEVSPEQLEKFHAIYREQFGVELDPKEALEKAIALLQVMKHVYQPMTEADLQRVQERRGHLFT' A
#
# COMPACT_ATOMS: atom_id res chain seq x y z
N MET A 1 -10.14 9.79 -7.93
CA MET A 1 -10.12 8.52 -7.18
C MET A 1 -10.96 8.78 -5.96
N GLU A 2 -11.93 7.91 -5.68
CA GLU A 2 -12.78 8.06 -4.50
C GLU A 2 -12.31 7.06 -3.45
N VAL A 3 -12.11 7.55 -2.22
CA VAL A 3 -11.82 6.73 -1.04
C VAL A 3 -13.12 6.66 -0.26
N SER A 4 -13.62 5.46 -0.03
CA SER A 4 -14.85 5.30 0.76
C SER A 4 -14.60 5.65 2.24
N PRO A 5 -15.64 6.03 3.00
CA PRO A 5 -15.49 6.29 4.43
C PRO A 5 -14.88 5.11 5.19
N GLU A 6 -15.24 3.87 4.84
CA GLU A 6 -14.68 2.66 5.45
C GLU A 6 -13.18 2.49 5.13
N GLN A 7 -12.76 2.82 3.91
CA GLN A 7 -11.34 2.79 3.53
C GLN A 7 -10.55 3.88 4.25
N LEU A 8 -11.15 5.06 4.41
CA LEU A 8 -10.53 6.16 5.14
C LEU A 8 -10.36 5.81 6.62
N GLU A 9 -11.36 5.18 7.25
CA GLU A 9 -11.26 4.72 8.63
C GLU A 9 -10.15 3.67 8.83
N LYS A 10 -10.02 2.72 7.90
CA LYS A 10 -8.90 1.76 7.91
C LYS A 10 -7.55 2.45 7.77
N PHE A 11 -7.49 3.49 6.93
CA PHE A 11 -6.27 4.28 6.76
C PHE A 11 -5.89 5.03 8.04
N HIS A 12 -6.87 5.63 8.74
CA HIS A 12 -6.67 6.22 10.07
C HIS A 12 -6.15 5.19 11.07
N ALA A 13 -6.78 4.00 11.13
CA ALA A 13 -6.39 2.95 12.06
C ALA A 13 -4.93 2.53 11.87
N ILE A 14 -4.46 2.39 10.63
CA ILE A 14 -3.06 2.08 10.32
C ILE A 14 -2.12 3.15 10.89
N TYR A 15 -2.45 4.43 10.71
CA TYR A 15 -1.60 5.52 11.22
C TYR A 15 -1.51 5.55 12.74
N ARG A 16 -2.65 5.32 13.40
CA ARG A 16 -2.72 5.23 14.85
C ARG A 16 -1.95 4.02 15.38
N GLU A 17 -2.15 2.84 14.80
CA GLU A 17 -1.57 1.58 15.29
C GLU A 17 -0.07 1.47 15.01
N GLN A 18 0.39 1.91 13.84
CA GLN A 18 1.79 1.74 13.42
C GLN A 18 2.68 2.92 13.81
N PHE A 19 2.12 4.13 13.89
CA PHE A 19 2.90 5.36 14.11
C PHE A 19 2.47 6.16 15.34
N GLY A 20 1.37 5.80 15.99
CA GLY A 20 0.82 6.57 17.12
C GLY A 20 0.33 7.96 16.72
N VAL A 21 0.01 8.16 15.43
CA VAL A 21 -0.41 9.46 14.88
C VAL A 21 -1.91 9.43 14.62
N GLU A 22 -2.64 10.35 15.23
CA GLU A 22 -4.04 10.61 14.88
C GLU A 22 -4.08 11.68 13.79
N LEU A 23 -4.61 11.32 12.62
CA LEU A 23 -4.80 12.26 11.53
C LEU A 23 -6.14 12.98 11.69
N ASP A 24 -6.25 14.21 11.19
CA ASP A 24 -7.57 14.79 10.94
C ASP A 24 -8.19 14.17 9.67
N PRO A 25 -9.54 14.18 9.52
CA PRO A 25 -10.19 13.53 8.38
C PRO A 25 -9.78 14.06 7.00
N LYS A 26 -9.46 15.36 6.90
CA LYS A 26 -9.02 15.98 5.65
C LYS A 26 -7.59 15.56 5.32
N GLU A 27 -6.70 15.60 6.31
CA GLU A 27 -5.32 15.15 6.18
C GLU A 27 -5.25 13.67 5.78
N ALA A 28 -6.06 12.82 6.40
CA ALA A 28 -6.13 11.41 6.05
C ALA A 28 -6.59 11.20 4.60
N LEU A 29 -7.58 11.97 4.14
CA LEU A 29 -8.05 11.89 2.75
C LEU A 29 -6.94 12.31 1.77
N GLU A 30 -6.25 13.42 2.05
CA GLU A 30 -5.15 13.91 1.22
C GLU A 30 -4.01 12.88 1.12
N LYS A 31 -3.60 12.31 2.26
CA LYS A 31 -2.55 11.27 2.28
C LYS A 31 -2.99 9.98 1.61
N ALA A 32 -4.24 9.55 1.81
CA ALA A 32 -4.78 8.35 1.15
C ALA A 32 -4.80 8.51 -0.38
N ILE A 33 -5.22 9.68 -0.88
CA ILE A 33 -5.19 10.00 -2.32
C ILE A 33 -3.74 10.01 -2.83
N ALA A 34 -2.81 10.65 -2.11
CA ALA A 34 -1.41 10.69 -2.50
C ALA A 34 -0.80 9.29 -2.59
N LEU A 35 -1.08 8.40 -1.62
CA LEU A 35 -0.64 7.01 -1.65
C LEU A 35 -1.17 6.28 -2.90
N LEU A 36 -2.46 6.42 -3.18
CA LEU A 36 -3.08 5.80 -4.34
C LEU A 36 -2.50 6.32 -5.66
N GLN A 37 -2.15 7.61 -5.73
CA GLN A 37 -1.45 8.17 -6.88
C GLN A 37 -0.07 7.56 -7.03
N VAL A 38 0.73 7.47 -5.96
CA VAL A 38 2.04 6.83 -6.01
C VAL A 38 1.90 5.40 -6.50
N MET A 39 1.03 4.60 -5.88
CA MET A 39 0.75 3.23 -6.27
C MET A 39 0.37 3.12 -7.74
N LYS A 40 -0.50 3.99 -8.25
CA LYS A 40 -0.89 3.99 -9.67
C LYS A 40 0.30 4.20 -10.62
N HIS A 41 1.28 5.03 -10.24
CA HIS A 41 2.43 5.35 -11.08
C HIS A 41 3.56 4.33 -10.95
N VAL A 42 3.73 3.72 -9.78
CA VAL A 42 4.84 2.79 -9.52
C VAL A 42 4.45 1.32 -9.66
N TYR A 43 3.15 0.99 -9.56
CA TYR A 43 2.70 -0.39 -9.62
C TYR A 43 2.87 -0.95 -11.03
N GLN A 44 3.79 -1.89 -11.15
CA GLN A 44 3.94 -2.73 -12.33
C GLN A 44 3.33 -4.10 -12.03
N PRO A 45 2.29 -4.53 -12.78
CA PRO A 45 1.75 -5.87 -12.63
C PRO A 45 2.84 -6.92 -12.86
N MET A 46 2.97 -7.86 -11.92
CA MET A 46 3.89 -8.98 -12.06
C MET A 46 3.32 -9.98 -13.07
N THR A 47 4.09 -10.32 -14.10
CA THR A 47 3.73 -11.42 -15.02
C THR A 47 4.01 -12.78 -14.37
N GLU A 48 3.46 -13.86 -14.91
CA GLU A 48 3.78 -15.22 -14.45
C GLU A 48 5.30 -15.51 -14.53
N ALA A 49 5.96 -15.01 -15.58
CA ALA A 49 7.41 -15.13 -15.73
C ALA A 49 8.17 -14.34 -14.65
N ASP A 50 7.68 -13.16 -14.27
CA ASP A 50 8.27 -12.38 -13.17
C ASP A 50 8.08 -13.08 -11.82
N LEU A 51 6.91 -13.71 -11.61
CA LEU A 51 6.64 -14.52 -10.43
C LEU A 51 7.59 -15.72 -10.34
N GLN A 52 7.78 -16.43 -11.46
CA GLN A 52 8.70 -17.57 -11.53
C GLN A 52 10.14 -17.14 -11.19
N ARG A 53 10.61 -16.01 -11.74
CA ARG A 53 11.92 -15.42 -11.39
C ARG A 53 12.04 -15.03 -9.91
N VAL A 54 10.96 -14.54 -9.29
CA VAL A 54 10.95 -14.27 -7.83
C VAL A 54 11.06 -15.56 -7.03
N GLN A 55 10.34 -16.61 -7.42
CA GLN A 55 10.36 -17.91 -6.74
C GLN A 55 11.73 -18.57 -6.82
N GLU A 56 12.36 -18.58 -8.00
CA GLU A 56 13.72 -19.09 -8.20
C GLU A 56 14.73 -18.37 -7.29
N ARG A 57 14.71 -17.03 -7.24
CA ARG A 57 15.57 -16.24 -6.35
C ARG A 57 15.35 -16.56 -4.87
N ARG A 58 14.10 -16.80 -4.44
CA ARG A 58 13.77 -17.13 -3.05
C ARG A 58 14.24 -18.53 -2.67
N GLY A 59 14.20 -19.50 -3.59
CA GLY A 59 14.70 -20.86 -3.35
C GLY A 59 16.18 -20.88 -2.97
N HIS A 60 16.98 -19.97 -3.56
CA HIS A 60 18.42 -19.85 -3.28
C HIS A 60 18.77 -19.14 -1.96
N LEU A 61 17.82 -18.50 -1.28
CA LEU A 61 18.07 -17.78 -0.02
C LEU A 61 17.89 -18.68 1.22
N PHE A 62 17.37 -19.89 1.06
CA PHE A 62 17.08 -20.84 2.14
C PHE A 62 17.77 -22.20 1.96
N THR A 63 18.84 -22.26 1.15
CA THR A 63 19.78 -23.39 1.03
C THR A 63 21.18 -22.95 1.40
#